data_AF-A0A7M7JPU2-F1
#
_entry.id   AF-A0A7M7JPU2-F1
#
_cell.length_a   1.000
_cell.length_b   1.000
_cell.length_c   1.000
_cell.angle_alpha   90.00
_cell.angle_beta   90.00
_cell.angle_gamma   90.00
#
_symmetry.space_group_name_H-M   'P 1'
#
loop_
_entity.id
_entity.type
_entity.pdbx_description
1 polymer ?
#
loop_
_entity_poly.entity_id
_entity_poly.type
_entity_poly.pdbx_seq_one_letter_code
_entity_poly.pdbx_strand_id
1 'polypeptide(L)'
;MFGAEAVKQMRRPGAIKTHLSFNHVPFSPKAKYVYAIRNPKDCVVSFYYHTSKTYPAYNFSDGTFAEFFELFMAGKTDFGCYFEHVRSWLKQRHRNNIHFIYFEDMKINGPAEILNLGRFLGEEYETKLKAGLLEKVIEGSSIKKMKEDFDSFKIDGDENLPEGIRQFATCNAPKPAIGSNSANETGLANGVTEFKNFVRKGTINDWKNHFTPEQNERMEARILKEFDEEFPELVRKWRTYNVFDPLPVK
;
A
#
# COMPACT_ATOMS: atom_id res chain seq x y z
N MET A 1 12.46 12.44 0.54
CA MET A 1 12.14 13.74 1.16
C MET A 1 10.66 13.74 1.54
N PHE A 2 10.31 14.18 2.75
CA PHE A 2 8.92 14.25 3.24
C PHE A 2 8.54 15.72 3.48
N GLY A 3 7.23 16.01 3.50
CA GLY A 3 6.69 17.34 3.83
C GLY A 3 6.58 18.31 2.63
N ALA A 4 6.07 19.51 2.88
CA ALA A 4 5.75 20.49 1.84
C ALA A 4 6.99 21.03 1.10
N GLU A 5 8.11 21.21 1.79
CA GLU A 5 9.36 21.69 1.17
C GLU A 5 9.92 20.72 0.14
N ALA A 6 9.80 19.40 0.40
CA ALA A 6 10.14 18.37 -0.56
C ALA A 6 9.38 18.55 -1.89
N VAL A 7 8.11 18.94 -1.81
CA VAL A 7 7.26 19.15 -2.99
C VAL A 7 7.69 20.39 -3.77
N LYS A 8 8.17 21.45 -3.10
CA LYS A 8 8.66 22.67 -3.75
C LYS A 8 9.98 22.45 -4.49
N GLN A 9 10.88 21.63 -3.93
CA GLN A 9 12.23 21.41 -4.46
C GLN A 9 12.35 20.22 -5.43
N MET A 10 11.33 19.35 -5.49
CA MET A 10 11.35 18.16 -6.33
C MET A 10 11.49 18.47 -7.83
N ARG A 11 12.45 17.79 -8.48
CA ARG A 11 12.64 17.81 -9.93
C ARG A 11 11.36 17.39 -10.66
N ARG A 12 11.06 18.06 -11.77
CA ARG A 12 9.87 17.78 -12.60
C ARG A 12 10.21 16.94 -13.84
N PRO A 13 9.30 16.04 -14.28
CA PRO A 13 8.07 15.64 -13.59
C PRO A 13 8.38 14.89 -12.28
N GLY A 14 7.65 15.22 -11.23
CA GLY A 14 7.87 14.72 -9.87
C GLY A 14 6.72 13.83 -9.43
N ALA A 15 6.99 12.81 -8.63
CA ALA A 15 6.00 11.87 -8.10
C ALA A 15 5.70 12.16 -6.63
N ILE A 16 4.41 12.21 -6.28
CA ILE A 16 3.93 12.34 -4.90
C ILE A 16 3.16 11.06 -4.55
N LYS A 17 3.51 10.45 -3.41
CA LYS A 17 2.78 9.30 -2.85
C LYS A 17 1.81 9.81 -1.78
N THR A 18 0.59 9.29 -1.79
CA THR A 18 -0.39 9.50 -0.72
C THR A 18 -1.30 8.28 -0.56
N HIS A 19 -1.84 8.10 0.64
CA HIS A 19 -2.87 7.10 0.95
C HIS A 19 -4.23 7.76 1.23
N LEU A 20 -4.42 9.03 0.84
CA LEU A 20 -5.67 9.74 1.03
C LEU A 20 -6.74 9.27 0.03
N SER A 21 -7.98 9.18 0.50
CA SER A 21 -9.16 8.97 -0.35
C SER A 21 -9.32 10.15 -1.33
N PHE A 22 -10.06 9.95 -2.43
CA PHE A 22 -10.23 10.99 -3.45
C PHE A 22 -10.71 12.33 -2.88
N ASN A 23 -11.66 12.29 -1.93
CA ASN A 23 -12.24 13.47 -1.31
C ASN A 23 -11.28 14.29 -0.44
N HIS A 24 -10.12 13.73 -0.08
CA HIS A 24 -9.11 14.38 0.75
C HIS A 24 -7.85 14.77 -0.05
N VAL A 25 -7.74 14.36 -1.31
CA VAL A 25 -6.64 14.77 -2.20
C VAL A 25 -7.00 16.11 -2.85
N PRO A 26 -6.08 17.09 -2.91
CA PRO A 26 -6.28 18.30 -3.70
C PRO A 26 -6.23 17.94 -5.19
N PHE A 27 -7.39 17.60 -5.75
CA PHE A 27 -7.50 17.18 -7.14
C PHE A 27 -7.10 18.31 -8.09
N SER A 28 -6.32 17.97 -9.13
CA SER A 28 -5.92 18.88 -10.18
C SER A 28 -6.07 18.20 -11.54
N PRO A 29 -6.78 18.81 -12.51
CA PRO A 29 -6.86 18.28 -13.87
C PRO A 29 -5.52 18.30 -14.61
N LYS A 30 -4.52 19.03 -14.08
CA LYS A 30 -3.16 19.10 -14.65
C LYS A 30 -2.24 17.98 -14.15
N ALA A 31 -2.67 17.24 -13.12
CA ALA A 31 -1.92 16.12 -12.57
C ALA A 31 -2.41 14.79 -13.15
N LYS A 32 -1.52 13.79 -13.19
CA LYS A 32 -1.85 12.39 -13.44
C LYS A 32 -1.87 11.64 -12.13
N TYR A 33 -2.90 10.80 -11.95
CA TYR A 33 -3.07 9.97 -10.76
C TYR A 33 -2.93 8.50 -11.14
N VAL A 34 -2.12 7.77 -10.40
CA VAL A 34 -2.00 6.31 -10.51
C VAL A 34 -2.55 5.72 -9.21
N TYR A 35 -3.68 5.04 -9.30
CA TYR A 35 -4.38 4.51 -8.14
C TYR A 35 -4.26 2.98 -8.11
N ALA A 36 -3.61 2.46 -7.07
CA ALA A 36 -3.45 1.02 -6.89
C ALA A 36 -4.61 0.45 -6.06
N ILE A 37 -5.25 -0.61 -6.57
CA ILE A 37 -6.27 -1.40 -5.88
C ILE A 37 -5.71 -2.80 -5.67
N ARG A 38 -6.01 -3.39 -4.52
CA ARG A 38 -5.75 -4.80 -4.20
C ARG A 38 -7.00 -5.38 -3.54
N ASN A 39 -7.28 -6.66 -3.71
CA ASN A 39 -8.39 -7.31 -3.01
C ASN A 39 -8.32 -7.06 -1.49
N PRO A 40 -9.46 -6.79 -0.82
CA PRO A 40 -9.48 -6.42 0.59
C PRO A 40 -8.98 -7.52 1.52
N LYS A 41 -9.15 -8.80 1.14
CA LYS A 41 -8.72 -9.94 1.95
C LYS A 41 -7.19 -9.97 2.13
N ASP A 42 -6.44 -9.86 1.05
CA ASP A 42 -4.97 -9.72 1.14
C ASP A 42 -4.54 -8.35 1.66
N CYS A 43 -5.33 -7.31 1.39
CA CYS A 43 -5.03 -5.96 1.87
C CYS A 43 -4.99 -5.93 3.40
N VAL A 44 -6.01 -6.45 4.09
CA VAL A 44 -6.05 -6.48 5.55
C VAL A 44 -4.94 -7.34 6.15
N VAL A 45 -4.59 -8.48 5.55
CA VAL A 45 -3.43 -9.27 6.00
C VAL A 45 -2.13 -8.48 5.87
N SER A 46 -1.91 -7.85 4.72
CA SER A 46 -0.71 -7.05 4.50
C SER A 46 -0.64 -5.86 5.46
N PHE A 47 -1.78 -5.24 5.75
CA PHE A 47 -1.89 -4.11 6.64
C PHE A 47 -1.61 -4.52 8.10
N TYR A 48 -2.17 -5.65 8.54
CA TYR A 48 -1.85 -6.21 9.86
C TYR A 48 -0.34 -6.37 10.07
N TYR A 49 0.40 -6.96 9.11
CA TYR A 49 1.85 -7.12 9.25
C TYR A 49 2.60 -5.78 9.19
N HIS A 50 2.14 -4.85 8.36
CA HIS A 50 2.69 -3.50 8.30
C HIS A 50 2.58 -2.81 9.68
N THR A 51 1.40 -2.85 10.28
CA THR A 51 1.09 -2.22 11.57
C THR A 51 1.76 -2.95 12.74
N SER A 52 1.74 -4.29 12.76
CA SER A 52 2.21 -5.07 13.92
C SER A 52 3.70 -5.42 13.88
N LYS A 53 4.33 -5.48 12.70
CA LYS A 53 5.72 -5.98 12.56
C LYS A 53 6.68 -5.00 11.90
N THR A 54 6.20 -4.04 11.10
CA THR A 54 7.09 -3.13 10.37
C THR A 54 7.20 -1.75 11.02
N TYR A 55 6.11 -1.22 11.59
CA TYR A 55 6.04 0.16 12.08
C TYR A 55 5.68 0.21 13.57
N PRO A 56 6.68 0.30 14.47
CA PRO A 56 6.44 0.37 15.92
C PRO A 56 5.55 1.54 16.35
N ALA A 57 5.48 2.62 15.57
CA ALA A 57 4.67 3.79 15.86
C ALA A 57 3.18 3.47 16.07
N TYR A 58 2.68 2.40 15.45
CA TYR A 58 1.27 2.00 15.60
C TYR A 58 0.94 1.36 16.96
N ASN A 59 1.95 0.96 17.75
CA ASN A 59 1.76 0.32 19.06
C ASN A 59 0.83 -0.89 19.02
N PHE A 60 0.98 -1.74 17.99
CA PHE A 60 0.15 -2.93 17.78
C PHE A 60 0.99 -4.21 17.64
N SER A 61 2.16 -4.27 18.27
CA SER A 61 3.11 -5.37 18.08
C SER A 61 2.67 -6.70 18.69
N ASP A 62 1.89 -6.60 19.78
CA ASP A 62 1.29 -7.67 20.57
C ASP A 62 -0.15 -8.01 20.14
N GLY A 63 -0.77 -7.16 19.30
CA GLY A 63 -2.09 -7.40 18.75
C GLY A 63 -2.13 -8.57 17.76
N THR A 64 -3.26 -9.25 17.70
CA THR A 64 -3.52 -10.40 16.85
C THR A 64 -4.12 -9.99 15.50
N PHE A 65 -4.07 -10.89 14.52
CA PHE A 65 -4.76 -10.70 13.25
C PHE A 65 -6.28 -10.57 13.42
N ALA A 66 -6.88 -11.32 14.36
CA ALA A 66 -8.31 -11.28 14.60
C ALA A 66 -8.77 -9.91 15.11
N GLU A 67 -8.03 -9.30 16.04
CA GLU A 67 -8.31 -7.95 16.53
C GLU A 67 -8.15 -6.91 15.41
N PHE A 68 -7.08 -7.03 14.61
CA PHE A 68 -6.86 -6.13 13.48
C PHE A 68 -7.93 -6.25 12.40
N PHE A 69 -8.43 -7.46 12.17
CA PHE A 69 -9.55 -7.70 11.25
C PHE A 69 -10.82 -6.95 11.69
N GLU A 70 -11.15 -6.96 12.99
CA GLU A 70 -12.29 -6.19 13.51
C GLU A 70 -12.08 -4.68 13.34
N LEU A 71 -10.86 -4.16 13.60
CA LEU A 71 -10.54 -2.76 13.36
C LEU A 71 -10.71 -2.38 11.89
N PHE A 72 -10.24 -3.22 10.97
CA PHE A 72 -10.37 -3.01 9.53
C PHE A 72 -11.85 -3.02 9.09
N MET A 73 -12.63 -3.99 9.55
CA MET A 73 -14.06 -4.09 9.23
C MET A 73 -14.88 -2.92 9.78
N ALA A 74 -14.47 -2.36 10.92
CA ALA A 74 -15.05 -1.17 11.52
C ALA A 74 -14.55 0.15 10.90
N GLY A 75 -13.60 0.10 9.96
CA GLY A 75 -12.97 1.30 9.38
C GLY A 75 -12.14 2.12 10.37
N LYS A 76 -11.65 1.48 11.44
CA LYS A 76 -10.83 2.07 12.52
C LYS A 76 -9.34 1.85 12.30
N THR A 77 -8.92 1.73 11.04
CA THR A 77 -7.52 1.73 10.63
C THR A 77 -7.12 3.12 10.15
N ASP A 78 -5.82 3.36 10.05
CA ASP A 78 -5.27 4.52 9.38
C ASP A 78 -5.83 4.64 7.95
N PHE A 79 -6.14 5.88 7.56
CA PHE A 79 -6.89 6.25 6.34
C PHE A 79 -8.35 5.77 6.27
N GLY A 80 -8.90 5.22 7.36
CA GLY A 80 -10.32 4.94 7.54
C GLY A 80 -10.82 3.67 6.86
N CYS A 81 -12.10 3.65 6.50
CA CYS A 81 -12.75 2.48 5.88
C CYS A 81 -12.19 2.21 4.47
N TYR A 82 -11.57 1.04 4.28
CA TYR A 82 -11.06 0.59 2.97
C TYR A 82 -12.12 0.68 1.86
N PHE A 83 -13.35 0.26 2.16
CA PHE A 83 -14.42 0.20 1.17
C PHE A 83 -14.79 1.61 0.68
N GLU A 84 -15.01 2.54 1.61
CA GLU A 84 -15.28 3.95 1.28
C GLU A 84 -14.12 4.59 0.52
N HIS A 85 -12.88 4.28 0.95
CA HIS A 85 -11.67 4.76 0.29
C HIS A 85 -11.63 4.32 -1.18
N VAL A 86 -11.78 3.02 -1.46
CA VAL A 86 -11.77 2.50 -2.83
C VAL A 86 -12.95 3.02 -3.65
N ARG A 87 -14.16 3.06 -3.08
CA ARG A 87 -15.34 3.63 -3.75
C ARG A 87 -15.13 5.10 -4.14
N SER A 88 -14.50 5.91 -3.28
CA SER A 88 -14.24 7.33 -3.57
C SER A 88 -13.43 7.52 -4.85
N TRP A 89 -12.45 6.65 -5.11
CA TRP A 89 -11.64 6.67 -6.32
C TRP A 89 -12.36 6.03 -7.51
N LEU A 90 -13.05 4.90 -7.33
CA LEU A 90 -13.78 4.23 -8.43
C LEU A 90 -14.92 5.07 -9.00
N LYS A 91 -15.54 5.95 -8.20
CA LYS A 91 -16.50 6.96 -8.70
C LYS A 91 -15.89 7.90 -9.75
N GLN A 92 -14.57 8.02 -9.80
CA GLN A 92 -13.82 8.89 -10.70
C GLN A 92 -13.18 8.14 -11.88
N ARG A 93 -13.46 6.83 -12.03
CA ARG A 93 -12.80 5.94 -13.01
C ARG A 93 -12.88 6.36 -14.47
N HIS A 94 -13.84 7.20 -14.83
CA HIS A 94 -14.04 7.70 -16.20
C HIS A 94 -13.14 8.89 -16.54
N ARG A 95 -12.36 9.42 -15.59
CA ARG A 95 -11.43 10.52 -15.83
C ARG A 95 -10.20 10.04 -16.56
N ASN A 96 -9.82 10.74 -17.62
CA ASN A 96 -8.65 10.43 -18.45
C ASN A 96 -7.29 10.66 -17.74
N ASN A 97 -7.28 11.37 -16.62
CA ASN A 97 -6.09 11.66 -15.83
C ASN A 97 -5.93 10.75 -14.60
N ILE A 98 -6.70 9.65 -14.52
CA ILE A 98 -6.59 8.63 -13.48
C ILE A 98 -6.37 7.26 -14.13
N HIS A 99 -5.31 6.57 -13.72
CA HIS A 99 -5.01 5.21 -14.15
C HIS A 99 -5.12 4.26 -12.96
N PHE A 100 -5.93 3.21 -13.12
CA PHE A 100 -6.13 2.19 -12.11
C PHE A 100 -5.18 1.03 -12.36
N ILE A 101 -4.42 0.65 -11.34
CA ILE A 101 -3.57 -0.53 -11.34
C ILE A 101 -4.16 -1.51 -10.34
N TYR A 102 -4.30 -2.77 -10.75
CA TYR A 102 -4.70 -3.84 -9.86
C TYR A 102 -3.46 -4.63 -9.45
N PHE A 103 -3.26 -4.82 -8.15
CA PHE A 103 -2.10 -5.55 -7.64
C PHE A 103 -2.01 -6.95 -8.24
N GLU A 104 -3.15 -7.61 -8.40
CA GLU A 104 -3.25 -8.93 -8.98
C GLU A 104 -2.85 -8.95 -10.47
N ASP A 105 -3.23 -7.93 -11.27
CA ASP A 105 -2.77 -7.81 -12.66
C ASP A 105 -1.26 -7.66 -12.74
N MET A 106 -0.65 -6.84 -11.85
CA MET A 106 0.81 -6.73 -11.80
C MET A 106 1.50 -8.05 -11.49
N LYS A 107 0.85 -8.93 -10.71
CA LYS A 107 1.37 -10.26 -10.37
C LYS A 107 1.15 -11.28 -11.48
N ILE A 108 0.08 -11.16 -12.24
CA ILE A 108 -0.27 -12.07 -13.34
C ILE A 108 0.48 -11.69 -14.63
N ASN A 109 0.50 -10.42 -14.99
CA ASN A 109 1.14 -9.89 -16.20
C ASN A 109 1.75 -8.50 -15.99
N GLY A 110 2.80 -8.43 -15.16
CA GLY A 110 3.54 -7.20 -14.87
C GLY A 110 4.04 -6.42 -16.11
N PRO A 111 4.61 -7.06 -17.15
CA PRO A 111 5.08 -6.35 -18.34
C PRO A 111 3.98 -5.55 -19.05
N ALA A 112 2.78 -6.14 -19.19
CA ALA A 112 1.65 -5.45 -19.81
C ALA A 112 1.20 -4.24 -18.98
N GLU A 113 1.14 -4.38 -17.65
CA GLU A 113 0.78 -3.28 -16.74
C GLU A 113 1.81 -2.15 -16.76
N ILE A 114 3.11 -2.46 -16.84
CA ILE A 114 4.17 -1.46 -16.98
C ILE A 114 4.03 -0.67 -18.29
N LEU A 115 3.73 -1.35 -19.41
CA LEU A 115 3.50 -0.70 -20.70
C LEU A 115 2.25 0.19 -20.69
N ASN A 116 1.16 -0.28 -20.07
CA ASN A 116 -0.08 0.49 -19.91
C ASN A 116 0.17 1.76 -19.07
N LEU A 117 0.93 1.65 -17.98
CA LEU A 117 1.32 2.80 -17.18
C LEU A 117 2.22 3.76 -17.98
N GLY A 118 3.19 3.24 -18.73
CA GLY A 118 4.03 4.05 -19.62
C GLY A 118 3.20 4.88 -20.60
N ARG A 119 2.25 4.26 -21.30
CA ARG A 119 1.32 4.95 -22.21
C ARG A 119 0.52 6.04 -21.50
N PHE A 120 -0.02 5.73 -20.31
CA PHE A 120 -0.75 6.71 -19.52
C PHE A 120 0.13 7.91 -19.11
N LEU A 121 1.38 7.67 -18.73
CA LEU A 121 2.35 8.71 -18.38
C LEU A 121 2.78 9.55 -19.59
N GLY A 122 2.77 8.97 -20.79
CA GLY A 122 2.97 9.68 -22.07
C GLY A 122 3.74 8.84 -23.09
N GLU A 123 3.61 9.20 -24.38
CA GLU A 123 4.21 8.46 -25.49
C GLU A 123 5.74 8.31 -25.37
N GLU A 124 6.42 9.30 -24.78
CA GLU A 124 7.86 9.22 -24.53
C GLU A 124 8.25 8.07 -23.59
N TYR A 125 7.40 7.75 -22.60
CA TYR A 125 7.67 6.68 -21.64
C TYR A 125 7.36 5.32 -22.25
N GLU A 126 6.26 5.19 -22.99
CA GLU A 126 5.97 3.97 -23.76
C GLU A 126 7.10 3.65 -24.76
N THR A 127 7.58 4.67 -25.47
CA THR A 127 8.70 4.53 -26.42
C THR A 127 9.97 4.07 -25.72
N LYS A 128 10.36 4.71 -24.60
CA LYS A 128 11.54 4.33 -23.82
C LYS A 128 11.44 2.91 -23.26
N LEU A 129 10.25 2.48 -22.81
CA LEU A 129 10.03 1.11 -22.34
C LEU A 129 10.23 0.10 -23.48
N LYS A 130 9.61 0.33 -24.64
CA LYS A 130 9.74 -0.54 -25.83
C LYS A 130 11.16 -0.56 -26.40
N ALA A 131 11.95 0.49 -26.18
CA ALA A 131 13.35 0.57 -26.58
C ALA A 131 14.33 -0.13 -25.61
N GLY A 132 13.83 -0.96 -24.67
CA GLY A 132 14.66 -1.81 -23.79
C GLY A 132 14.79 -1.32 -22.34
N LEU A 133 13.97 -0.35 -21.91
CA LEU A 133 13.85 -0.05 -20.47
C LEU A 133 12.86 -0.97 -19.75
N LEU A 134 11.98 -1.68 -20.46
CA LEU A 134 10.97 -2.53 -19.84
C LEU A 134 11.58 -3.58 -18.90
N GLU A 135 12.62 -4.27 -19.34
CA GLU A 135 13.32 -5.31 -18.57
C GLU A 135 13.95 -4.73 -17.31
N LYS A 136 14.55 -3.53 -17.41
CA LYS A 136 15.15 -2.83 -16.27
C LYS A 136 14.09 -2.43 -15.24
N VAL A 137 12.91 -1.99 -15.70
CA VAL A 137 11.80 -1.67 -14.80
C VAL A 137 11.26 -2.94 -14.14
N ILE A 138 11.11 -4.04 -14.88
CA ILE A 138 10.67 -5.34 -14.32
C ILE A 138 11.64 -5.82 -13.24
N GLU A 139 12.94 -5.80 -13.52
CA GLU A 139 13.96 -6.20 -12.54
C GLU A 139 13.96 -5.29 -11.32
N GLY A 140 14.00 -3.97 -11.54
CA GLY A 140 14.03 -2.94 -10.49
C GLY A 140 12.78 -2.93 -9.61
N SER A 141 11.63 -3.32 -10.15
CA SER A 141 10.35 -3.42 -9.42
C SER A 141 10.01 -4.84 -8.94
N SER A 142 10.92 -5.80 -9.13
CA SER A 142 10.70 -7.17 -8.66
C SER A 142 10.66 -7.24 -7.13
N ILE A 143 9.89 -8.19 -6.58
CA ILE A 143 9.80 -8.39 -5.13
C ILE A 143 11.19 -8.66 -4.52
N LYS A 144 12.03 -9.42 -5.23
CA LYS A 144 13.39 -9.70 -4.79
C LYS A 144 14.19 -8.41 -4.68
N LYS A 145 14.24 -7.61 -5.75
CA LYS A 145 15.00 -6.36 -5.77
C LYS A 145 14.49 -5.35 -4.75
N MET A 146 13.17 -5.19 -4.63
CA MET A 146 12.58 -4.31 -3.62
C MET A 146 12.89 -4.77 -2.19
N LYS A 147 12.96 -6.08 -1.90
CA LYS A 147 13.41 -6.56 -0.58
C LYS A 147 14.84 -6.15 -0.29
N GLU A 148 15.75 -6.39 -1.24
CA GLU A 148 17.17 -6.00 -1.12
C GLU A 148 17.32 -4.48 -0.89
N ASP A 149 16.57 -3.68 -1.64
CA ASP A 149 16.61 -2.21 -1.53
C ASP A 149 15.98 -1.72 -0.20
N PHE A 150 14.90 -2.35 0.29
CA PHE A 150 14.28 -1.96 1.57
C PHE A 150 15.01 -2.49 2.80
N ASP A 151 15.66 -3.65 2.73
CA ASP A 151 16.47 -4.18 3.84
C ASP A 151 17.71 -3.33 4.09
N SER A 152 18.16 -2.59 3.07
CA SER A 152 19.22 -1.57 3.20
C SER A 152 18.70 -0.16 3.50
N PHE A 153 17.37 0.07 3.46
CA PHE A 153 16.78 1.36 3.75
C PHE A 153 16.80 1.65 5.25
N LYS A 154 17.49 2.73 5.62
CA LYS A 154 17.64 3.19 6.99
C LYS A 154 17.34 4.69 7.04
N ILE A 155 16.72 5.11 8.13
CA ILE A 155 16.66 6.54 8.45
C ILE A 155 17.65 6.76 9.57
N ASP A 156 18.79 7.35 9.20
CA ASP A 156 19.82 7.77 10.15
C ASP A 156 19.31 8.95 10.95
N GLY A 157 19.67 9.06 12.22
CA GLY A 157 19.22 10.10 13.13
C GLY A 157 19.98 11.40 12.95
N ASP A 158 20.46 11.68 11.73
CA ASP A 158 21.20 12.91 11.43
C ASP A 158 20.31 14.12 11.74
N GLU A 159 20.83 15.00 12.59
CA GLU A 159 20.14 16.21 13.02
C GLU A 159 19.80 17.13 11.84
N ASN A 160 20.55 17.03 10.73
CA ASN A 160 20.34 17.79 9.50
C ASN A 160 19.17 17.29 8.63
N LEU A 161 18.50 16.21 9.02
CA LEU A 161 17.32 15.74 8.30
C LEU A 161 16.16 16.74 8.38
N PRO A 162 15.36 16.89 7.31
CA PRO A 162 14.11 17.64 7.38
C PRO A 162 13.24 17.18 8.55
N GLU A 163 12.58 18.12 9.24
CA GLU A 163 11.84 17.87 10.48
C GLU A 163 10.86 16.69 10.39
N GLY A 164 10.10 16.59 9.29
CA GLY A 164 9.16 15.49 9.09
C GLY A 164 9.82 14.11 9.02
N ILE A 165 11.08 14.02 8.55
CA ILE A 165 11.85 12.76 8.57
C ILE A 165 12.29 12.44 9.98
N ARG A 166 12.79 13.44 10.73
CA ARG A 166 13.19 13.24 12.13
C ARG A 166 12.01 12.78 12.99
N GLN A 167 10.86 13.45 12.89
CA GLN A 167 9.64 13.05 13.61
C GLN A 167 9.23 11.62 13.24
N PHE A 168 9.23 11.27 11.95
CA PHE A 168 8.93 9.93 11.50
C PHE A 168 9.89 8.87 12.04
N ALA A 169 11.19 9.17 12.09
CA ALA A 169 12.20 8.30 12.69
C ALA A 169 11.97 8.14 14.20
N THR A 170 11.80 9.24 14.94
CA THR A 170 11.56 9.22 16.38
C THR A 170 10.32 8.40 16.75
N CYS A 171 9.20 8.57 16.03
CA CYS A 171 7.98 7.80 16.28
C CYS A 171 8.14 6.29 16.06
N ASN A 172 9.07 5.88 15.20
CA ASN A 172 9.32 4.48 14.84
C ASN A 172 10.55 3.90 15.52
N ALA A 173 11.23 4.66 16.38
CA ALA A 173 12.41 4.18 17.08
C ALA A 173 12.04 3.05 18.06
N PRO A 174 12.95 2.09 18.32
CA PRO A 174 12.68 0.97 19.21
C PRO A 174 12.26 1.45 20.60
N LYS A 175 11.07 1.05 21.07
CA LYS A 175 10.63 1.42 22.41
C LYS A 175 11.35 0.57 23.47
N PRO A 176 11.79 1.16 24.59
CA PRO A 176 12.35 0.40 25.70
C PRO A 176 11.35 -0.62 26.24
N ALA A 177 11.85 -1.73 26.77
CA ALA A 177 11.03 -2.74 27.41
C ALA A 177 10.28 -2.14 28.62
N ILE A 178 9.04 -2.56 28.83
CA ILE A 178 8.22 -2.12 29.96
C ILE A 178 8.97 -2.48 31.26
N GLY A 179 9.37 -1.45 32.04
CA GLY A 179 10.10 -1.59 33.30
C GLY A 179 11.59 -1.21 33.28
N SER A 180 12.16 -0.79 32.14
CA SER A 180 13.55 -0.29 32.12
C SER A 180 13.61 1.21 32.47
N ASN A 181 14.15 1.55 33.64
CA ASN A 181 14.46 2.93 34.06
C ASN A 181 15.74 3.46 33.39
N SER A 182 15.78 3.57 32.07
CA SER A 182 16.80 4.37 31.39
C SER A 182 16.20 5.67 30.92
N ALA A 183 16.48 6.75 31.65
CA ALA A 183 16.19 8.12 31.28
C ALA A 183 17.11 8.57 30.12
N ASN A 184 16.95 7.97 28.95
CA ASN A 184 17.34 8.57 27.69
C ASN A 184 16.03 8.85 26.93
N GLU A 185 15.49 10.05 27.12
CA GLU A 185 14.19 10.50 26.59
C GLU A 185 14.15 10.64 25.05
N THR A 186 15.20 10.23 24.35
CA THR A 186 15.19 10.05 22.90
C THR A 186 15.40 8.57 22.61
N GLY A 187 14.31 7.83 22.41
CA GLY A 187 14.28 6.38 22.15
C GLY A 187 14.97 5.91 20.87
N LEU A 188 15.90 6.68 20.31
CA LEU A 188 16.77 6.27 19.22
C LEU A 188 17.89 5.40 19.79
N ALA A 189 17.62 4.11 19.98
CA ALA A 189 18.71 3.15 20.11
C ALA A 189 19.63 3.27 18.88
N ASN A 190 20.82 3.82 19.08
CA ASN A 190 21.86 4.09 18.08
C ASN A 190 21.52 5.07 16.96
N GLY A 191 20.45 5.87 17.07
CA GLY A 191 20.14 6.86 16.04
C GLY A 191 19.50 6.29 14.76
N VAL A 192 19.27 4.99 14.60
CA VAL A 192 18.84 4.42 13.31
C VAL A 192 17.51 3.69 13.42
N THR A 193 16.55 4.06 12.58
CA THR A 193 15.28 3.33 12.43
C THR A 193 15.33 2.40 11.21
N GLU A 194 15.13 1.10 11.44
CA GLU A 194 15.09 0.06 10.40
C GLU A 194 13.65 -0.42 10.16
N PHE A 195 13.23 -0.53 8.90
CA PHE A 195 11.89 -0.97 8.50
C PHE A 195 11.91 -2.39 7.93
N LYS A 196 12.30 -3.36 8.77
CA LYS A 196 12.41 -4.76 8.35
C LYS A 196 11.08 -5.30 7.86
N ASN A 197 11.15 -6.18 6.87
CA ASN A 197 9.99 -6.87 6.30
C ASN A 197 8.91 -5.96 5.68
N PHE A 198 9.26 -4.71 5.31
CA PHE A 198 8.33 -3.82 4.59
C PHE A 198 7.78 -4.49 3.32
N VAL A 199 8.68 -5.11 2.55
CA VAL A 199 8.31 -5.98 1.43
C VAL A 199 8.21 -7.42 1.93
N ARG A 200 6.98 -7.89 2.20
CA ARG A 200 6.73 -9.18 2.86
C ARG A 200 6.79 -10.40 1.92
N LYS A 201 5.66 -10.79 1.32
CA LYS A 201 5.57 -11.97 0.42
C LYS A 201 5.43 -11.59 -1.06
N GLY A 202 4.68 -10.53 -1.37
CA GLY A 202 4.46 -10.11 -2.76
C GLY A 202 3.65 -11.10 -3.59
N THR A 203 2.74 -11.85 -2.94
CA THR A 203 1.87 -12.87 -3.54
C THR A 203 0.40 -12.44 -3.50
N ILE A 204 -0.42 -13.13 -4.29
CA ILE A 204 -1.90 -13.04 -4.25
C ILE A 204 -2.46 -14.21 -3.44
N ASN A 205 -3.62 -14.02 -2.83
CA ASN A 205 -4.39 -15.02 -2.09
C ASN A 205 -3.70 -15.61 -0.85
N ASP A 206 -2.82 -14.85 -0.20
CA ASP A 206 -2.20 -15.26 1.07
C ASP A 206 -3.21 -15.19 2.24
N TRP A 207 -4.30 -14.45 2.07
CA TRP A 207 -5.42 -14.40 3.01
C TRP A 207 -5.97 -15.78 3.39
N LYS A 208 -5.88 -16.77 2.49
CA LYS A 208 -6.31 -18.16 2.74
C LYS A 208 -5.56 -18.82 3.91
N ASN A 209 -4.35 -18.35 4.22
CA ASN A 209 -3.56 -18.85 5.34
C ASN A 209 -3.85 -18.13 6.68
N HIS A 210 -4.75 -17.14 6.68
CA HIS A 210 -4.94 -16.23 7.82
C HIS A 210 -6.40 -16.17 8.27
N PHE A 211 -7.34 -16.22 7.33
CA PHE A 211 -8.76 -16.08 7.60
C PHE A 211 -9.32 -17.36 8.20
N THR A 212 -10.18 -17.21 9.21
CA THR A 212 -11.15 -18.26 9.56
C THR A 212 -12.26 -18.29 8.50
N PRO A 213 -13.02 -19.40 8.38
CA PRO A 213 -14.18 -19.46 7.49
C PRO A 213 -15.20 -18.34 7.77
N GLU A 214 -15.43 -18.01 9.04
CA GLU A 214 -16.34 -16.92 9.44
C GLU A 214 -15.83 -15.54 9.00
N GLN A 215 -14.54 -15.25 9.20
CA GLN A 215 -13.93 -13.99 8.73
C GLN A 215 -14.04 -13.88 7.21
N ASN A 216 -13.88 -15.01 6.50
CA ASN A 216 -14.03 -15.06 5.06
C ASN A 216 -15.43 -14.69 4.61
N GLU A 217 -16.44 -15.34 5.18
CA GLU A 217 -17.86 -15.08 4.89
C GLU A 217 -18.24 -13.61 5.16
N ARG A 218 -17.83 -13.08 6.33
CA ARG A 218 -18.09 -11.67 6.69
C ARG A 218 -17.46 -10.69 5.71
N MET A 219 -16.21 -10.95 5.31
CA MET A 219 -15.50 -10.11 4.34
C MET A 219 -16.14 -10.21 2.95
N GLU A 220 -16.52 -11.41 2.48
CA GLU A 220 -17.22 -11.58 1.21
C GLU A 220 -18.56 -10.86 1.18
N ALA A 221 -19.39 -11.04 2.21
CA ALA A 221 -20.66 -10.35 2.33
C ALA A 221 -20.46 -8.82 2.28
N ARG A 222 -19.41 -8.31 2.94
CA ARG A 222 -19.09 -6.88 2.89
C ARG A 222 -18.63 -6.43 1.51
N ILE A 223 -17.78 -7.19 0.83
CA ILE A 223 -17.34 -6.88 -0.54
C ILE A 223 -18.54 -6.76 -1.47
N LEU A 224 -19.45 -7.75 -1.44
CA LEU A 224 -20.61 -7.78 -2.33
C LEU A 224 -21.55 -6.61 -2.03
N LYS A 225 -21.85 -6.36 -0.75
CA LYS A 225 -22.65 -5.21 -0.33
C LYS A 225 -22.09 -3.87 -0.82
N GLU A 226 -20.77 -3.70 -0.81
CA GLU A 226 -20.13 -2.42 -1.12
C GLU A 226 -19.90 -2.19 -2.61
N PHE A 227 -19.73 -3.25 -3.40
CA PHE A 227 -19.25 -3.14 -4.78
C PHE A 227 -20.10 -3.85 -5.83
N ASP A 228 -20.94 -4.83 -5.50
CA ASP A 228 -21.57 -5.69 -6.52
C ASP A 228 -22.54 -4.91 -7.42
N GLU A 229 -23.32 -3.99 -6.84
CA GLU A 229 -24.27 -3.15 -7.58
C GLU A 229 -23.59 -1.98 -8.32
N GLU A 230 -22.75 -1.20 -7.63
CA GLU A 230 -22.18 0.03 -8.19
C GLU A 230 -20.93 -0.22 -9.07
N PHE A 231 -20.18 -1.29 -8.78
CA PHE A 231 -18.90 -1.63 -9.42
C PHE A 231 -18.78 -3.13 -9.76
N PRO A 232 -19.75 -3.73 -10.50
CA PRO A 232 -19.76 -5.16 -10.76
C PRO A 232 -18.50 -5.67 -11.47
N GLU A 233 -17.87 -4.85 -12.32
CA GLU A 233 -16.62 -5.20 -12.99
C GLU A 233 -15.46 -5.47 -12.01
N LEU A 234 -15.41 -4.75 -10.88
CA LEU A 234 -14.41 -4.98 -9.84
C LEU A 234 -14.62 -6.34 -9.19
N VAL A 235 -15.87 -6.68 -8.85
CA VAL A 235 -16.22 -7.97 -8.26
C VAL A 235 -15.91 -9.10 -9.23
N ARG A 236 -16.27 -8.97 -10.52
CA ARG A 236 -15.91 -9.95 -11.56
C ARG A 236 -14.41 -10.15 -11.66
N LYS A 237 -13.64 -9.06 -11.63
CA LYS A 237 -12.17 -9.11 -11.67
C LYS A 237 -11.59 -9.81 -10.44
N TRP A 238 -12.10 -9.53 -9.25
CA TRP A 238 -11.71 -10.27 -8.04
C TRP A 238 -12.10 -11.76 -8.09
N ARG A 239 -13.20 -12.13 -8.76
CA ARG A 239 -13.52 -13.54 -9.03
C ARG A 239 -12.49 -14.19 -9.95
N THR A 240 -12.03 -13.53 -11.02
CA THR A 240 -10.96 -14.09 -11.88
C THR A 240 -9.63 -14.25 -11.15
N TYR A 241 -9.42 -13.54 -10.04
CA TYR A 241 -8.25 -13.69 -9.19
C TYR A 241 -8.40 -14.73 -8.08
N ASN A 242 -9.52 -15.47 -8.03
CA ASN A 242 -9.79 -16.47 -6.99
C ASN A 242 -9.85 -15.87 -5.57
N VAL A 243 -10.38 -14.63 -5.46
CA VAL A 243 -10.61 -13.94 -4.19
C VAL A 243 -11.84 -14.49 -3.48
N PHE A 244 -12.85 -14.94 -4.23
CA PHE A 244 -14.08 -15.51 -3.66
C PHE A 244 -14.01 -17.04 -3.68
N ASP A 245 -14.68 -17.67 -2.72
CA ASP A 245 -14.93 -19.09 -2.81
C ASP A 245 -15.79 -19.42 -4.06
N PRO A 246 -15.62 -20.61 -4.66
CA PRO A 246 -16.46 -21.04 -5.76
C PRO A 246 -17.93 -20.96 -5.36
N LEU A 247 -18.78 -20.45 -6.26
CA LEU A 247 -20.22 -20.54 -6.04
C LEU A 247 -20.58 -22.03 -5.90
N PRO A 248 -21.46 -22.40 -4.95
CA PRO A 248 -21.92 -23.77 -4.84
C PRO A 248 -22.47 -24.22 -6.19
N VAL A 249 -22.00 -25.38 -6.66
CA VAL A 249 -22.52 -26.01 -7.88
C VAL A 249 -23.99 -26.34 -7.58
N LYS A 250 -24.90 -25.71 -8.33
CA LYS A 250 -26.34 -26.01 -8.25
C LYS A 250 -26.63 -27.40 -8.78
#